data_AF-A0A0R3RZZ6-F1
#
_entry.id   AF-A0A0R3RZZ6-F1
#
_cell.length_a   1.000
_cell.length_b   1.000
_cell.length_c   1.000
_cell.angle_alpha   90.00
_cell.angle_beta   90.00
_cell.angle_gamma   90.00
#
_symmetry.space_group_name_H-M   'P 1'
#
loop_
_entity.id
_entity.type
_entity.pdbx_description
1 polymer ?
#
loop_
_entity_poly.entity_id
_entity_poly.type
_entity_poly.pdbx_seq_one_letter_code
_entity_poly.pdbx_strand_id
1 'polypeptide(L)'
;MILFSDRMLYFVPLFFSVLSNFSSSASVPKRRIIRLLTPLSKKASSNGQRLFQNIENNEMQDIDTIYVKLSDWARNEGPNFMKKFEEILKKVEKEAFEKREELGVEINELPTLVVDAIQIVDIFRQDPTKSDLEEKKMINDLKKTMQQSSVNRYQIMLDRAKKLQDEYGINLFRSPFAKRRKRYFRSDEL
;
A
#
# COMPACT_ATOMS: atom_id res chain seq x y z
N MET A 1 11.19 48.23 -51.74
CA MET A 1 10.67 46.87 -51.98
C MET A 1 11.70 45.91 -51.41
N ILE A 2 11.46 45.42 -50.19
CA ILE A 2 12.48 44.78 -49.36
C ILE A 2 12.54 43.28 -49.71
N LEU A 3 13.70 42.85 -50.18
CA LEU A 3 14.16 41.46 -50.31
C LEU A 3 14.74 40.99 -48.97
N PHE A 4 14.21 39.92 -48.37
CA PHE A 4 14.87 39.02 -47.40
C PHE A 4 14.03 37.72 -47.40
N SER A 5 14.42 36.66 -48.11
CA SER A 5 15.48 35.67 -47.86
C SER A 5 15.16 34.70 -46.72
N ASP A 6 15.20 33.42 -47.10
CA ASP A 6 14.97 32.20 -46.33
C ASP A 6 15.81 32.04 -45.06
N ARG A 7 15.27 31.16 -44.19
CA ARG A 7 15.86 30.40 -43.06
C ARG A 7 15.71 31.01 -41.66
N MET A 8 14.73 30.46 -40.94
CA MET A 8 14.83 29.92 -39.57
C MET A 8 13.48 29.20 -39.29
N LEU A 9 13.37 27.92 -39.62
CA LEU A 9 13.51 26.78 -38.70
C LEU A 9 12.35 26.65 -37.70
N TYR A 10 11.55 25.60 -37.94
CA TYR A 10 10.81 24.78 -36.97
C TYR A 10 10.11 25.48 -35.79
N PHE A 11 8.80 25.72 -35.93
CA PHE A 11 7.87 25.63 -34.80
C PHE A 11 6.87 24.49 -35.06
N VAL A 12 7.37 23.30 -34.71
CA VAL A 12 6.69 22.18 -34.07
C VAL A 12 5.13 22.26 -34.00
N PRO A 13 4.42 21.30 -34.62
CA PRO A 13 3.03 21.00 -34.32
C PRO A 13 2.98 20.12 -33.05
N LEU A 14 2.70 20.69 -31.88
CA LEU A 14 2.57 19.90 -30.64
C LEU A 14 1.48 20.38 -29.67
N PHE A 15 0.41 20.98 -30.18
CA PHE A 15 -0.74 21.31 -29.34
C PHE A 15 -1.90 20.30 -29.38
N PHE A 16 -1.76 19.17 -30.07
CA PHE A 16 -2.84 18.18 -30.20
C PHE A 16 -2.49 16.72 -29.85
N SER A 17 -1.44 16.47 -29.06
CA SER A 17 -1.07 15.12 -28.61
C SER A 17 -1.19 14.87 -27.10
N VAL A 18 -1.78 15.77 -26.32
CA VAL A 18 -1.84 15.63 -24.84
C VAL A 18 -3.19 15.12 -24.30
N LEU A 19 -4.21 14.93 -25.14
CA LEU A 19 -5.55 14.50 -24.68
C LEU A 19 -5.92 13.04 -25.00
N SER A 20 -4.99 12.20 -25.43
CA SER A 20 -5.28 10.81 -25.84
C SER A 20 -4.47 9.73 -25.12
N ASN A 21 -4.08 9.91 -23.86
CA ASN A 21 -3.40 8.87 -23.06
C ASN A 21 -3.78 8.82 -21.56
N PHE A 22 -5.04 9.07 -21.21
CA PHE A 22 -5.59 8.63 -19.92
C PHE A 22 -6.55 7.45 -20.09
N SER A 23 -6.11 6.45 -20.86
CA SER A 23 -6.57 5.08 -20.73
C SER A 23 -5.46 4.21 -20.15
N SER A 24 -4.72 4.73 -19.16
CA SER A 24 -4.08 3.83 -18.22
C SER A 24 -5.16 3.32 -17.27
N SER A 25 -5.81 2.21 -17.65
CA SER A 25 -6.14 1.21 -16.63
C SER A 25 -4.80 0.73 -16.07
N ALA A 26 -4.12 1.58 -15.29
CA ALA A 26 -3.07 1.16 -14.41
C ALA A 26 -3.76 0.21 -13.46
N SER A 27 -3.71 -1.09 -13.77
CA SER A 27 -4.23 -2.14 -12.92
C SER A 27 -3.67 -1.85 -11.55
N VAL A 28 -4.53 -1.44 -10.62
CA VAL A 28 -4.13 -1.22 -9.24
C VAL A 28 -3.38 -2.48 -8.84
N PRO A 29 -2.14 -2.38 -8.32
CA PRO A 29 -1.31 -3.55 -8.12
C PRO A 29 -2.05 -4.53 -7.21
N LYS A 30 -2.38 -5.70 -7.77
CA LYS A 30 -3.14 -6.72 -7.05
C LYS A 30 -2.47 -7.05 -5.72
N ARG A 31 -3.27 -7.23 -4.66
CA ARG A 31 -2.75 -7.52 -3.32
C ARG A 31 -1.80 -8.72 -3.36
N ARG A 32 -0.72 -8.67 -2.59
CA ARG A 32 0.35 -9.68 -2.61
C ARG A 32 -0.20 -11.10 -2.40
N ILE A 33 -1.10 -11.26 -1.44
CA ILE A 33 -1.74 -12.55 -1.14
C ILE A 33 -2.57 -13.08 -2.32
N ILE A 34 -3.32 -12.21 -3.01
CA ILE A 34 -4.12 -12.60 -4.19
C ILE A 34 -3.19 -13.08 -5.30
N ARG A 35 -2.13 -12.33 -5.61
CA ARG A 35 -1.13 -12.72 -6.63
C ARG A 35 -0.51 -14.09 -6.34
N LEU A 36 -0.19 -14.37 -5.08
CA LEU A 36 0.42 -15.65 -4.68
C LEU A 36 -0.58 -16.81 -4.70
N LEU A 37 -1.88 -16.54 -4.52
CA LEU A 37 -2.93 -17.55 -4.58
C LEU A 37 -3.48 -17.79 -5.98
N THR A 38 -3.29 -16.88 -6.95
CA THR A 38 -3.74 -17.04 -8.35
C THR A 38 -3.34 -18.38 -8.99
N PRO A 39 -2.11 -18.91 -8.80
CA PRO A 39 -1.75 -20.23 -9.36
C PRO A 39 -2.50 -21.38 -8.68
N LEU A 40 -2.79 -21.26 -7.37
CA LEU A 40 -3.55 -22.25 -6.62
C LEU A 40 -5.02 -22.22 -7.06
N SER A 41 -5.59 -21.03 -7.29
CA SER A 41 -6.99 -20.90 -7.67
C SER A 41 -7.34 -21.56 -8.99
N LYS A 42 -6.41 -21.63 -9.94
CA LYS A 42 -6.58 -22.37 -11.21
C LYS A 42 -6.79 -23.88 -11.02
N LYS A 43 -6.42 -24.43 -9.86
CA LYS A 43 -6.61 -25.85 -9.51
C LYS A 43 -7.86 -26.11 -8.67
N ALA A 44 -8.57 -25.05 -8.26
CA ALA A 44 -9.79 -25.14 -7.50
C ALA A 44 -10.93 -25.72 -8.34
N SER A 45 -12.00 -26.13 -7.68
CA SER A 45 -13.28 -26.46 -8.29
C SER A 45 -13.79 -25.32 -9.18
N SER A 46 -14.68 -25.61 -10.14
CA SER A 46 -15.26 -24.55 -11.00
C SER A 46 -15.96 -23.46 -10.19
N ASN A 47 -16.58 -23.82 -9.06
CA ASN A 47 -17.17 -22.86 -8.14
C ASN A 47 -16.08 -22.06 -7.39
N GLY A 48 -15.04 -22.73 -6.89
CA GLY A 48 -13.89 -22.11 -6.25
C GLY A 48 -13.17 -21.10 -7.13
N GLN A 49 -12.99 -21.40 -8.42
CA GLN A 49 -12.42 -20.49 -9.40
C GLN A 49 -13.25 -19.20 -9.53
N ARG A 50 -14.59 -19.33 -9.64
CA ARG A 50 -15.51 -18.18 -9.71
C ARG A 50 -15.49 -17.36 -8.42
N LEU A 51 -15.50 -18.02 -7.27
CA LEU A 51 -15.41 -17.35 -5.97
C LEU A 51 -14.10 -16.57 -5.82
N PHE A 52 -12.97 -17.18 -6.20
CA PHE A 52 -11.68 -16.51 -6.19
C PHE A 52 -11.65 -15.30 -7.12
N GLN A 53 -12.17 -15.44 -8.34
CA GLN A 53 -12.25 -14.32 -9.29
C GLN A 53 -13.12 -13.17 -8.77
N ASN A 54 -14.20 -13.49 -8.05
CA ASN A 54 -15.02 -12.47 -7.40
C ASN A 54 -14.27 -11.74 -6.28
N ILE A 55 -13.46 -12.46 -5.49
CA ILE A 55 -12.58 -11.85 -4.48
C ILE A 55 -11.55 -10.93 -5.14
N GLU A 56 -10.92 -11.41 -6.23
CA GLU A 56 -9.95 -10.65 -7.01
C GLU A 56 -10.53 -9.36 -7.61
N ASN A 57 -11.73 -9.43 -8.18
CA ASN A 57 -12.42 -8.26 -8.74
C ASN A 57 -12.84 -7.24 -7.69
N ASN A 58 -12.95 -7.66 -6.42
CA ASN A 58 -13.36 -6.81 -5.30
C ASN A 58 -12.21 -6.56 -4.32
N GLU A 59 -10.95 -6.70 -4.75
CA GLU A 59 -9.79 -6.61 -3.84
C GLU A 59 -9.63 -5.23 -3.17
N MET A 60 -10.28 -4.18 -3.70
CA MET A 60 -10.31 -2.84 -3.11
C MET A 60 -11.20 -2.73 -1.87
N GLN A 61 -11.96 -3.77 -1.53
CA GLN A 61 -12.69 -3.83 -0.27
C GLN A 61 -11.72 -3.81 0.92
N ASP A 62 -12.29 -3.53 2.10
CA ASP A 62 -11.57 -3.62 3.36
C ASP A 62 -10.70 -4.89 3.44
N ILE A 63 -9.49 -4.74 3.98
CA ILE A 63 -8.50 -5.79 3.86
C ILE A 63 -8.75 -6.98 4.76
N ASP A 64 -9.28 -6.76 5.95
CA ASP A 64 -9.71 -7.87 6.81
C ASP A 64 -10.79 -8.69 6.09
N THR A 65 -11.71 -7.99 5.42
CA THR A 65 -12.75 -8.64 4.61
C THR A 65 -12.17 -9.53 3.51
N ILE A 66 -11.11 -9.09 2.81
CA ILE A 66 -10.45 -9.90 1.77
C ILE A 66 -9.74 -11.12 2.36
N TYR A 67 -9.03 -10.96 3.48
CA TYR A 67 -8.34 -12.10 4.12
C TYR A 67 -9.33 -13.15 4.64
N VAL A 68 -10.45 -12.73 5.23
CA VAL A 68 -11.53 -13.64 5.64
C VAL A 68 -12.08 -14.39 4.43
N LYS A 69 -12.43 -13.68 3.35
CA LYS A 69 -12.95 -14.31 2.12
C LYS A 69 -11.96 -15.31 1.50
N LEU A 70 -10.66 -15.00 1.50
CA LEU A 70 -9.63 -15.92 1.01
C LEU A 70 -9.49 -17.16 1.90
N SER A 71 -9.58 -16.99 3.22
CA SER A 71 -9.55 -18.11 4.17
C SER A 71 -10.76 -19.03 4.00
N ASP A 72 -11.96 -18.46 3.88
CA ASP A 72 -13.20 -19.22 3.67
C ASP A 72 -13.19 -19.93 2.31
N TRP A 73 -12.70 -19.26 1.27
CA TRP A 73 -12.47 -19.88 -0.04
C TRP A 73 -11.54 -21.09 0.06
N ALA A 74 -10.38 -20.95 0.70
CA ALA A 74 -9.42 -22.05 0.85
C ALA A 74 -9.98 -23.20 1.70
N ARG A 75 -10.75 -22.89 2.75
CA ARG A 75 -11.43 -23.89 3.58
C ARG A 75 -12.45 -24.70 2.78
N ASN A 76 -13.24 -24.05 1.93
CA ASN A 76 -14.27 -24.69 1.11
C ASN A 76 -13.68 -25.59 0.02
N GLU A 77 -12.50 -25.26 -0.52
CA GLU A 77 -11.78 -26.10 -1.48
C GLU A 77 -11.06 -27.30 -0.85
N GLY A 78 -10.88 -27.26 0.48
CA GLY A 78 -10.46 -28.41 1.28
C GLY A 78 -9.06 -28.31 1.90
N PRO A 79 -8.64 -29.36 2.62
CA PRO A 79 -7.46 -29.30 3.50
C PRO A 79 -6.15 -28.92 2.80
N ASN A 80 -5.96 -29.37 1.55
CA ASN A 80 -4.76 -29.05 0.77
C ASN A 80 -4.70 -27.56 0.40
N PHE A 81 -5.84 -26.94 0.09
CA PHE A 81 -5.94 -25.52 -0.19
C PHE A 81 -5.71 -24.70 1.07
N MET A 82 -6.33 -25.10 2.19
CA MET A 82 -6.11 -24.44 3.48
C MET A 82 -4.64 -24.47 3.91
N LYS A 83 -3.96 -25.62 3.79
CA LYS A 83 -2.53 -25.73 4.09
C LYS A 83 -1.69 -24.78 3.23
N LYS A 84 -1.97 -24.72 1.92
CA LYS A 84 -1.25 -23.82 1.00
C LYS A 84 -1.55 -22.35 1.28
N PHE A 85 -2.79 -22.03 1.65
CA PHE A 85 -3.19 -20.70 2.08
C PHE A 85 -2.39 -20.26 3.31
N GLU A 86 -2.27 -21.10 4.34
CA GLU A 86 -1.49 -20.78 5.55
C GLU A 86 0.02 -20.60 5.26
N GLU A 87 0.59 -21.43 4.39
CA GLU A 87 1.99 -21.28 3.95
C GLU A 87 2.21 -19.93 3.25
N ILE A 88 1.29 -19.55 2.35
CA ILE A 88 1.34 -18.28 1.65
C ILE A 88 1.12 -17.13 2.62
N LEU A 89 0.15 -17.23 3.54
CA LEU A 89 -0.13 -16.21 4.53
C LEU A 89 1.11 -15.89 5.36
N LYS A 90 1.77 -16.92 5.92
CA LYS A 90 3.02 -16.76 6.69
C LYS A 90 4.12 -16.09 5.86
N LYS A 91 4.21 -16.42 4.57
CA LYS A 91 5.18 -15.79 3.66
C LYS A 91 4.87 -14.30 3.47
N VAL A 92 3.61 -13.94 3.21
CA VAL A 92 3.18 -12.55 3.04
C VAL A 92 3.38 -11.75 4.32
N GLU A 93 3.09 -12.33 5.49
CA GLU A 93 3.35 -11.72 6.79
C GLU A 93 4.84 -11.44 7.03
N LYS A 94 5.70 -12.40 6.69
CA LYS A 94 7.14 -12.22 6.80
C LYS A 94 7.65 -11.12 5.85
N GLU A 95 7.25 -11.15 4.58
CA GLU A 95 7.63 -10.12 3.59
C GLU A 95 7.15 -8.73 4.04
N ALA A 96 5.93 -8.63 4.57
CA ALA A 96 5.36 -7.38 5.08
C ALA A 96 6.16 -6.84 6.28
N PHE A 97 6.58 -7.73 7.20
CA PHE A 97 7.40 -7.36 8.35
C PHE A 97 8.78 -6.84 7.92
N GLU A 98 9.46 -7.55 7.03
CA GLU A 98 10.78 -7.15 6.51
C GLU A 98 10.72 -5.79 5.82
N LYS A 99 9.75 -5.58 4.92
CA LYS A 99 9.56 -4.29 4.22
C LYS A 99 9.27 -3.13 5.16
N ARG A 100 8.61 -3.42 6.27
CA ARG A 100 8.31 -2.43 7.29
C ARG A 100 9.52 -2.13 8.17
N GLU A 101 10.35 -3.10 8.51
CA GLU A 101 11.62 -2.83 9.21
C GLU A 101 12.56 -2.02 8.32
N GLU A 102 12.63 -2.31 7.01
CA GLU A 102 13.35 -1.47 6.03
C GLU A 102 12.85 -0.02 6.08
N LEU A 103 11.53 0.19 6.04
CA LEU A 103 10.95 1.53 6.16
C LEU A 103 11.34 2.18 7.50
N GLY A 104 11.29 1.41 8.60
CA GLY A 104 11.74 1.79 9.95
C GLY A 104 13.16 2.35 10.00
N VAL A 105 14.10 1.69 9.32
CA VAL A 105 15.49 2.15 9.20
C VAL A 105 15.56 3.46 8.44
N GLU A 106 14.91 3.56 7.29
CA GLU A 106 14.89 4.80 6.48
C GLU A 106 14.29 5.99 7.24
N ILE A 107 13.29 5.76 8.08
CA ILE A 107 12.71 6.81 8.93
C ILE A 107 13.73 7.34 9.93
N ASN A 108 14.56 6.47 10.52
CA ASN A 108 15.59 6.88 11.48
C ASN A 108 16.70 7.71 10.84
N GLU A 109 16.86 7.65 9.51
CA GLU A 109 17.80 8.47 8.75
C GLU A 109 17.23 9.85 8.37
N LEU A 110 15.96 10.12 8.68
CA LEU A 110 15.31 11.40 8.40
C LEU A 110 15.70 12.48 9.42
N PRO A 111 15.57 13.77 9.04
CA PRO A 111 15.71 14.86 9.99
C PRO A 111 14.75 14.70 11.17
N THR A 112 15.19 15.05 12.38
CA THR A 112 14.42 14.89 13.63
C THR A 112 12.99 15.43 13.52
N LEU A 113 12.82 16.61 12.91
CA LEU A 113 11.52 17.25 12.69
C LEU A 113 10.54 16.40 11.86
N VAL A 114 11.05 15.59 10.90
CA VAL A 114 10.23 14.66 10.11
C VAL A 114 9.89 13.42 10.92
N VAL A 115 10.84 12.93 11.72
CA VAL A 115 10.63 11.79 12.64
C VAL A 115 9.57 12.14 13.68
N ASP A 116 9.64 13.33 14.27
CA ASP A 116 8.68 13.80 15.26
C ASP A 116 7.28 13.94 14.65
N ALA A 117 7.17 14.49 13.43
CA ALA A 117 5.90 14.58 12.72
C ALA A 117 5.29 13.18 12.46
N ILE A 118 6.12 12.20 12.10
CA ILE A 118 5.69 10.81 11.95
C ILE A 118 5.17 10.24 13.28
N GLN A 119 5.90 10.44 14.38
CA GLN A 119 5.52 9.93 15.71
C GLN A 119 4.22 10.55 16.24
N ILE A 120 4.00 11.85 16.00
CA ILE A 120 2.76 12.53 16.38
C ILE A 120 1.57 11.91 15.63
N VAL A 121 1.71 11.70 14.31
CA VAL A 121 0.64 11.08 13.51
C VAL A 121 0.38 9.63 13.91
N ASP A 122 1.42 8.91 14.30
CA ASP A 122 1.31 7.56 14.84
C ASP A 122 0.53 7.47 16.14
N ILE A 123 0.83 8.33 17.10
CA ILE A 123 0.11 8.39 18.38
C ILE A 123 -1.35 8.70 18.11
N PHE A 124 -1.62 9.65 17.20
CA PHE A 124 -2.97 10.02 16.82
C PHE A 124 -3.75 8.86 16.19
N ARG A 125 -3.14 8.10 15.28
CA ARG A 125 -3.75 6.90 14.66
C ARG A 125 -4.01 5.76 15.64
N GLN A 126 -3.33 5.74 16.78
CA GLN A 126 -3.54 4.74 17.82
C GLN A 126 -4.75 5.06 18.71
N ASP A 127 -5.22 6.30 18.69
CA ASP A 127 -6.37 6.75 19.46
C ASP A 127 -7.69 6.34 18.76
N PRO A 128 -8.49 5.43 19.35
CA PRO A 128 -9.72 4.94 18.73
C PRO A 128 -10.84 5.99 18.67
N THR A 129 -10.67 7.15 19.32
CA THR A 129 -11.65 8.24 19.31
C THR A 129 -11.46 9.22 18.15
N LYS A 130 -10.37 9.07 17.39
CA LYS A 130 -10.02 9.98 16.30
C LYS A 130 -10.58 9.54 14.96
N SER A 131 -11.05 10.52 14.20
CA SER A 131 -11.57 10.33 12.85
C SER A 131 -10.51 10.62 11.78
N ASP A 132 -10.69 10.01 10.60
CA ASP A 132 -9.87 10.27 9.41
C ASP A 132 -9.81 11.76 9.03
N LEU A 133 -10.88 12.52 9.31
CA LEU A 133 -10.94 13.95 9.05
C LEU A 133 -9.98 14.71 9.96
N GLU A 134 -9.95 14.38 11.24
CA GLU A 134 -9.04 15.00 12.20
C GLU A 134 -7.58 14.60 11.92
N GLU A 135 -7.34 13.36 11.47
CA GLU A 135 -6.00 12.94 11.03
C GLU A 135 -5.50 13.81 9.87
N LYS A 136 -6.33 13.99 8.83
CA LYS A 136 -6.00 14.84 7.68
C LYS A 136 -5.71 16.28 8.09
N LYS A 137 -6.50 16.82 9.03
CA LYS A 137 -6.29 18.17 9.56
C LYS A 137 -4.94 18.26 10.27
N MET A 138 -4.64 17.34 11.17
CA MET A 138 -3.37 17.28 11.89
C MET A 138 -2.17 17.17 10.94
N ILE A 139 -2.24 16.30 9.92
CA ILE A 139 -1.19 16.18 8.90
C ILE A 139 -0.95 17.52 8.19
N ASN A 140 -2.03 18.21 7.82
CA ASN A 140 -1.92 19.51 7.16
C ASN A 140 -1.33 20.58 8.09
N ASP A 141 -1.68 20.58 9.38
CA ASP A 141 -1.14 21.52 10.35
C ASP A 141 0.35 21.26 10.60
N LEU A 142 0.78 19.99 10.71
CA LEU A 142 2.20 19.62 10.76
C LEU A 142 2.96 20.09 9.52
N LYS A 143 2.40 19.93 8.32
CA LYS A 143 3.07 20.38 7.09
C LYS A 143 3.33 21.89 7.06
N LYS A 144 2.47 22.71 7.66
CA LYS A 144 2.64 24.16 7.73
C LYS A 144 3.80 24.58 8.63
N THR A 145 4.17 23.76 9.61
CA THR A 145 5.25 24.07 10.55
C THR A 145 6.62 23.57 10.07
N MET A 146 6.69 22.88 8.93
CA MET A 146 7.90 22.28 8.40
C MET A 146 8.40 23.04 7.16
N GLN A 147 9.72 23.00 6.93
CA GLN A 147 10.30 23.46 5.66
C GLN A 147 9.87 22.54 4.50
N GLN A 148 9.76 23.09 3.29
CA GLN A 148 9.26 22.36 2.11
C GLN A 148 10.04 21.05 1.82
N SER A 149 11.36 21.04 2.03
CA SER A 149 12.18 19.83 1.88
C SER A 149 11.80 18.71 2.86
N SER A 150 11.44 19.07 4.09
CA SER A 150 10.96 18.16 5.13
C SER A 150 9.54 17.67 4.85
N VAL A 151 8.67 18.56 4.35
CA VAL A 151 7.32 18.19 3.87
C VAL A 151 7.39 17.15 2.75
N ASN A 152 8.29 17.33 1.78
CA ASN A 152 8.46 16.38 0.68
C ASN A 152 8.94 15.02 1.19
N ARG A 153 9.95 14.99 2.08
CA ARG A 153 10.44 13.74 2.68
C ARG A 153 9.35 13.02 3.48
N TYR A 154 8.58 13.77 4.26
CA TYR A 154 7.45 13.25 5.02
C TYR A 154 6.38 12.65 4.10
N GLN A 155 6.03 13.34 3.01
CA GLN A 155 5.05 12.83 2.04
C GLN A 155 5.52 11.54 1.36
N ILE A 156 6.80 11.46 0.96
CA ILE A 156 7.38 10.23 0.39
C ILE A 156 7.22 9.06 1.37
N MET A 157 7.47 9.27 2.67
CA MET A 157 7.30 8.24 3.68
C MET A 157 5.84 7.82 3.85
N LEU A 158 4.91 8.78 3.86
CA LEU A 158 3.48 8.48 3.90
C LEU A 158 3.01 7.67 2.68
N ASP A 159 3.49 8.01 1.49
CA ASP A 159 3.13 7.31 0.25
C ASP A 159 3.69 5.88 0.24
N ARG A 160 4.93 5.69 0.71
CA ARG A 160 5.54 4.35 0.85
C ARG A 160 4.79 3.50 1.88
N ALA A 161 4.47 4.07 3.04
CA ALA A 161 3.65 3.45 4.06
C ALA A 161 2.29 3.01 3.51
N LYS A 162 1.60 3.91 2.80
CA LYS A 162 0.31 3.61 2.16
C LYS A 162 0.44 2.49 1.14
N LYS A 163 1.49 2.52 0.29
CA LYS A 163 1.74 1.46 -0.69
C LYS A 163 1.95 0.09 -0.04
N LEU A 164 2.67 0.02 1.09
CA LEU A 164 2.82 -1.22 1.85
C LEU A 164 1.48 -1.69 2.44
N GLN A 165 0.69 -0.76 2.96
CA GLN A 165 -0.66 -1.06 3.46
C GLN A 165 -1.59 -1.55 2.34
N ASP A 166 -1.51 -0.97 1.15
CA ASP A 166 -2.34 -1.39 0.01
C ASP A 166 -1.88 -2.76 -0.54
N GLU A 167 -0.57 -3.02 -0.57
CA GLU A 167 0.01 -4.24 -1.14
C GLU A 167 -0.14 -5.47 -0.24
N TYR A 168 0.15 -5.30 1.05
CA TYR A 168 0.11 -6.39 2.03
C TYR A 168 -1.14 -6.32 2.89
N GLY A 169 -1.50 -5.10 3.32
CA GLY A 169 -2.56 -4.74 4.27
C GLY A 169 -2.94 -5.79 5.30
N ILE A 170 -1.93 -6.47 5.80
CA ILE A 170 -2.10 -7.22 7.02
C ILE A 170 -2.23 -6.15 8.10
N ASN A 171 -3.25 -6.25 8.93
CA ASN A 171 -3.46 -5.47 10.16
C ASN A 171 -2.30 -5.53 11.18
N LEU A 172 -1.13 -6.04 10.78
CA LEU A 172 0.15 -5.92 11.47
C LEU A 172 0.50 -4.46 11.78
N PHE A 173 -0.04 -3.48 11.04
CA PHE A 173 0.36 -2.08 11.12
C PHE A 173 -0.84 -1.13 11.34
N ARG A 174 -1.23 -0.89 12.60
CA ARG A 174 -2.08 0.29 12.94
C ARG A 174 -1.37 1.61 12.67
N SER A 175 -0.05 1.56 12.66
CA SER A 175 0.80 2.57 12.08
C SER A 175 1.94 1.88 11.31
N PRO A 176 2.34 2.43 10.15
CA PRO A 176 3.52 1.97 9.42
C PRO A 176 4.82 2.18 10.20
N PHE A 177 4.83 3.12 11.16
CA PHE A 177 6.01 3.65 11.84
C PHE A 177 6.12 3.17 13.31
N ALA A 178 5.02 2.71 13.93
CA ALA A 178 4.99 2.36 15.35
C ALA A 178 5.48 0.94 15.61
N LYS A 179 6.69 0.74 16.16
CA LYS A 179 7.22 -0.57 16.62
C LYS A 179 6.15 -1.34 17.43
N ARG A 180 5.54 -2.40 16.89
CA ARG A 180 4.81 -3.38 17.71
C ARG A 180 5.76 -4.48 18.14
N ARG A 181 5.63 -4.91 19.40
CA ARG A 181 6.27 -6.13 19.93
C ARG A 181 5.97 -7.28 18.97
N LYS A 182 7.03 -7.96 18.52
CA LYS A 182 6.98 -9.12 17.63
C LYS A 182 5.88 -10.07 18.10
N ARG A 183 4.80 -10.23 17.34
CA ARG A 183 3.75 -11.23 17.59
C ARG A 183 4.23 -12.63 17.13
N TYR A 184 5.45 -12.98 17.51
CA TYR A 184 6.08 -14.29 17.29
C TYR A 184 6.66 -14.91 18.57
N PHE A 185 6.46 -14.31 19.75
CA PHE A 185 6.78 -14.95 21.03
C PHE A 185 5.49 -15.25 21.80
N ARG A 186 5.44 -16.47 22.34
CA ARG A 186 4.32 -17.05 23.07
C ARG A 186 3.97 -16.22 24.30
N SER A 187 2.72 -16.35 24.72
CA SER A 187 2.06 -15.76 25.89
C SER A 187 2.62 -16.15 27.26
N ASP A 188 3.82 -16.73 27.34
CA ASP A 188 4.31 -17.40 28.55
C ASP A 188 5.42 -16.63 29.27
N GLU A 189 5.69 -15.37 28.92
CA GLU A 189 6.66 -14.51 29.61
C GLU A 189 6.06 -13.11 29.88
N LEU A 190 5.07 -13.07 30.77
CA LEU A 190 4.65 -11.87 31.50
C LEU A 190 5.34 -11.83 32.87
#